data_AF-A0A972CJG8-F1
#
_entry.id   AF-A0A972CJG8-F1
#
_cell.length_a   1.000
_cell.length_b   1.000
_cell.length_c   1.000
_cell.angle_alpha   90.00
_cell.angle_beta   90.00
_cell.angle_gamma   90.00
#
_symmetry.space_group_name_H-M   'P 1'
#
loop_
_entity.id
_entity.type
_entity.pdbx_description
1 polymer ?
#
loop_
_entity_poly.entity_id
_entity_poly.type
_entity_poly.pdbx_seq_one_letter_code
_entity_poly.pdbx_strand_id
1 'polypeptide(L)'
;MKRTRLQIILVILVVLFLISCQKETNLDSNNGEELELIQGEIDEEDLEDDLEEDQEEIIEDEVSPYQANKLVGSPGIDFYNGVADPRTIVPYIVTEIDRTTLVNKYNALPEDYAPEDLEEIYTNLDQGFLRAEAAKAWNELFEKARSEGIELVVLSSYRSKYDQEDLFNNYFYEDPEWAFLYSAHPRRSEHEMGYAVDVGYNNYLPNDFYSSPQGIFMRDNASDYGFILRYQEGKEHITGYGYESWHFRYLGKELAKELEARDITLEEYYGLLASDYMDLEGKDVKGQIIVDGEYVNVREGPSTDYRIIGGANQGEVFDFYDSLDGWYLVSLNGKSSG
;
A
#
# COMPACT_ATOMS: atom_id res chain seq x y z
N MET A 1 15.97 50.10 -22.35
CA MET A 1 16.70 48.86 -22.66
C MET A 1 18.00 48.86 -21.86
N LYS A 2 18.32 47.72 -21.23
CA LYS A 2 19.43 47.42 -20.28
C LYS A 2 19.17 47.72 -18.79
N ARG A 3 18.68 46.66 -18.15
CA ARG A 3 18.75 46.31 -16.71
C ARG A 3 20.17 45.92 -16.32
N THR A 4 20.54 46.10 -15.04
CA THR A 4 21.26 45.16 -14.12
C THR A 4 21.85 45.96 -12.95
N ARG A 5 21.91 45.52 -11.69
CA ARG A 5 21.31 44.44 -10.89
C ARG A 5 21.57 44.86 -9.43
N LEU A 6 20.56 44.72 -8.57
CA LEU A 6 20.56 45.04 -7.14
C LEU A 6 21.22 43.89 -6.37
N GLN A 7 22.25 44.16 -5.56
CA GLN A 7 22.79 43.20 -4.59
C GLN A 7 22.18 43.53 -3.22
N ILE A 8 21.36 42.62 -2.69
CA ILE A 8 20.85 42.67 -1.32
C ILE A 8 21.77 41.79 -0.47
N ILE A 9 22.44 42.42 0.50
CA ILE A 9 23.17 41.77 1.59
C ILE A 9 22.13 41.49 2.68
N LEU A 10 21.89 40.22 3.01
CA LEU A 10 21.07 39.82 4.14
C LEU A 10 21.98 39.32 5.27
N VAL A 11 22.03 40.12 6.34
CA VAL A 11 22.65 39.78 7.63
C VAL A 11 21.58 39.08 8.47
N ILE A 12 21.87 37.86 8.95
CA ILE A 12 21.10 37.24 10.04
C ILE A 12 22.08 36.93 11.17
N LEU A 13 21.85 37.64 12.27
CA LEU A 13 22.44 37.51 13.61
C LEU A 13 21.32 36.96 14.49
N VAL A 14 21.62 36.00 15.38
CA VAL A 14 20.94 35.67 16.67
C VAL A 14 21.25 34.20 17.01
N VAL A 15 21.59 33.74 18.21
CA VAL A 15 22.10 34.27 19.49
C VAL A 15 22.76 33.05 20.16
N LEU A 16 23.97 33.22 20.71
CA LEU A 16 24.63 32.26 21.59
C LEU A 16 24.08 32.41 23.02
N PHE A 17 23.70 31.29 23.66
CA PHE A 17 23.58 31.21 25.11
C PHE A 17 24.37 29.99 25.60
N LEU A 18 25.52 30.26 26.23
CA LEU A 18 26.30 29.33 27.04
C LEU A 18 26.05 29.68 28.50
N ILE A 19 25.60 28.71 29.30
CA ILE A 19 25.88 28.67 30.74
C ILE A 19 26.23 27.22 31.09
N SER A 20 27.43 27.04 31.63
CA SER A 20 27.92 25.85 32.32
C SER A 20 28.46 26.29 33.68
N CYS A 21 28.19 25.50 34.72
CA CYS A 21 28.98 25.35 35.97
C CYS A 21 28.35 24.16 36.75
N GLN A 22 28.99 23.00 36.89
CA GLN A 22 30.16 22.60 37.70
C GLN A 22 29.78 21.91 39.03
N LYS A 23 29.76 20.57 38.98
CA LYS A 23 30.59 19.57 39.70
C LYS A 23 31.32 19.96 41.01
N GLU A 24 31.21 19.10 42.03
CA GLU A 24 32.27 18.59 42.95
C GLU A 24 31.76 17.20 43.46
N THR A 25 32.33 16.02 43.18
CA THR A 25 33.59 15.32 43.53
C THR A 25 33.84 15.02 45.00
N ASN A 26 33.97 13.73 45.34
CA ASN A 26 35.07 13.21 46.17
C ASN A 26 35.25 11.68 46.10
N LEU A 27 36.45 11.28 45.62
CA LEU A 27 37.37 10.25 46.15
C LEU A 27 37.00 8.76 45.97
N ASP A 28 37.87 7.81 45.58
CA ASP A 28 39.34 7.82 45.45
C ASP A 28 39.87 6.63 44.61
N SER A 29 41.09 6.83 44.08
CA SER A 29 42.19 5.89 43.75
C SER A 29 42.05 4.67 42.81
N ASN A 30 42.59 4.85 41.60
CA ASN A 30 43.77 4.19 40.98
C ASN A 30 43.90 2.67 40.71
N ASN A 31 44.43 2.43 39.49
CA ASN A 31 45.15 1.28 38.91
C ASN A 31 44.23 0.12 38.47
N GLY A 32 44.26 -0.40 37.23
CA GLY A 32 45.36 -0.60 36.29
C GLY A 32 45.43 -2.11 36.03
N GLU A 33 45.61 -2.53 34.76
CA GLU A 33 45.80 -3.94 34.31
C GLU A 33 44.53 -4.80 34.39
N GLU A 34 44.30 -5.88 33.65
CA GLU A 34 44.78 -6.47 32.40
C GLU A 34 43.83 -7.67 32.23
N LEU A 35 43.52 -8.08 30.99
CA LEU A 35 42.71 -9.25 30.72
C LEU A 35 43.49 -10.52 31.11
N GLU A 36 42.99 -11.28 32.07
CA GLU A 36 43.38 -12.69 32.24
C GLU A 36 42.16 -13.61 32.41
N LEU A 37 42.13 -14.62 31.56
CA LEU A 37 41.32 -15.84 31.63
C LEU A 37 41.81 -16.70 32.80
N ILE A 38 40.93 -17.10 33.71
CA ILE A 38 41.15 -18.30 34.54
C ILE A 38 39.86 -19.11 34.63
N GLN A 39 40.01 -20.37 34.22
CA GLN A 39 39.11 -21.51 34.44
C GLN A 39 38.89 -21.79 35.94
N GLY A 40 37.67 -22.17 36.31
CA GLY A 40 37.36 -22.85 37.56
C GLY A 40 35.89 -23.24 37.54
N GLU A 41 35.58 -24.45 37.08
CA GLU A 41 35.34 -25.65 37.92
C GLU A 41 33.90 -25.67 38.43
N ILE A 42 33.17 -26.66 37.92
CA ILE A 42 31.76 -26.94 38.16
C ILE A 42 31.69 -27.72 39.47
N ASP A 43 30.95 -27.22 40.45
CA ASP A 43 30.43 -28.04 41.55
C ASP A 43 28.91 -28.11 41.41
N GLU A 44 28.43 -29.31 41.11
CA GLU A 44 27.04 -29.74 41.22
C GLU A 44 26.74 -30.02 42.70
N GLU A 45 25.88 -29.22 43.32
CA GLU A 45 24.88 -29.68 44.29
C GLU A 45 24.01 -28.49 44.75
N ASP A 46 22.72 -28.79 44.91
CA ASP A 46 21.64 -27.97 45.45
C ASP A 46 21.03 -26.90 44.54
N LEU A 47 19.97 -27.31 43.80
CA LEU A 47 18.73 -26.56 43.61
C LEU A 47 17.65 -27.53 43.04
N GLU A 48 17.03 -28.29 43.94
CA GLU A 48 15.69 -28.86 43.70
C GLU A 48 14.63 -27.77 43.97
N ASP A 49 13.53 -27.89 43.22
CA ASP A 49 12.23 -27.19 43.33
C ASP A 49 12.15 -25.74 42.82
N ASP A 50 11.89 -25.59 41.51
CA ASP A 50 10.60 -25.09 40.99
C ASP A 50 10.67 -25.01 39.45
N LEU A 51 10.25 -26.09 38.77
CA LEU A 51 9.92 -26.06 37.35
C LEU A 51 8.40 -26.05 37.23
N GLU A 52 7.80 -24.86 37.27
CA GLU A 52 6.54 -24.66 36.55
C GLU A 52 6.88 -24.62 35.06
N GLU A 53 6.28 -25.54 34.30
CA GLU A 53 6.31 -25.55 32.84
C GLU A 53 5.70 -24.24 32.33
N ASP A 54 6.53 -23.31 31.89
CA ASP A 54 6.13 -22.32 30.89
C ASP A 54 5.84 -23.10 29.60
N GLN A 55 4.61 -23.60 29.48
CA GLN A 55 4.04 -23.91 28.18
C GLN A 55 3.87 -22.57 27.47
N GLU A 56 4.87 -22.17 26.68
CA GLU A 56 4.63 -21.29 25.55
C GLU A 56 3.54 -21.97 24.71
N GLU A 57 2.32 -21.49 24.89
CA GLU A 57 1.18 -21.81 24.04
C GLU A 57 1.59 -21.33 22.65
N ILE A 58 2.05 -22.26 21.82
CA ILE A 58 2.17 -22.07 20.39
C ILE A 58 0.76 -21.76 19.93
N ILE A 59 0.44 -20.47 19.82
CA ILE A 59 -0.67 -20.02 19.02
C ILE A 59 -0.31 -20.48 17.61
N GLU A 60 -0.90 -21.60 17.18
CA GLU A 60 -0.98 -21.90 15.76
C GLU A 60 -1.65 -20.67 15.14
N ASP A 61 -0.84 -19.84 14.47
CA ASP A 61 -1.34 -18.79 13.60
C ASP A 61 -2.40 -19.46 12.72
N GLU A 62 -3.66 -19.10 12.94
CA GLU A 62 -4.74 -19.43 12.02
C GLU A 62 -4.33 -18.83 10.68
N VAL A 63 -3.75 -19.67 9.84
CA VAL A 63 -3.42 -19.35 8.47
C VAL A 63 -4.74 -18.92 7.84
N SER A 64 -4.85 -17.62 7.55
CA SER A 64 -5.99 -17.03 6.87
C SER A 64 -6.41 -17.95 5.72
N PRO A 65 -7.69 -18.35 5.62
CA PRO A 65 -8.16 -19.24 4.55
C PRO A 65 -7.99 -18.62 3.16
N TYR A 66 -7.62 -17.34 3.09
CA TYR A 66 -7.25 -16.66 1.87
C TYR A 66 -5.73 -16.78 1.61
N GLN A 67 -5.28 -17.98 1.25
CA GLN A 67 -4.09 -18.08 0.43
C GLN A 67 -4.43 -17.47 -0.93
N ALA A 68 -4.10 -16.19 -1.12
CA ALA A 68 -4.06 -15.60 -2.44
C ALA A 68 -3.19 -16.51 -3.30
N ASN A 69 -3.82 -17.26 -4.20
CA ASN A 69 -3.13 -18.16 -5.10
C ASN A 69 -2.11 -17.32 -5.87
N LYS A 70 -0.83 -17.51 -5.53
CA LYS A 70 0.31 -16.89 -6.19
C LYS A 70 0.13 -17.07 -7.69
N LEU A 71 -0.18 -15.98 -8.39
CA LEU A 71 -0.44 -15.98 -9.81
C LEU A 71 0.83 -16.46 -10.53
N VAL A 72 0.76 -17.67 -11.09
CA VAL A 72 1.78 -18.19 -11.99
C VAL A 72 1.44 -17.70 -13.39
N GLY A 73 2.33 -16.88 -13.97
CA GLY A 73 2.47 -16.63 -15.40
C GLY A 73 1.22 -16.16 -16.15
N SER A 74 1.08 -14.85 -16.34
CA SER A 74 0.27 -14.29 -17.42
C SER A 74 1.21 -13.72 -18.49
N PRO A 75 1.52 -14.47 -19.56
CA PRO A 75 2.28 -13.95 -20.69
C PRO A 75 1.56 -12.74 -21.31
N GLY A 76 2.29 -11.67 -21.63
CA GLY A 76 1.79 -10.62 -22.53
C GLY A 76 1.08 -9.42 -21.89
N ILE A 77 1.48 -9.00 -20.68
CA ILE A 77 1.07 -7.70 -20.14
C ILE A 77 1.73 -6.58 -20.95
N ASP A 78 0.92 -5.82 -21.67
CA ASP A 78 1.36 -4.59 -22.33
C ASP A 78 1.40 -3.43 -21.35
N PHE A 79 2.32 -2.51 -21.59
CA PHE A 79 2.47 -1.28 -20.81
C PHE A 79 2.24 -0.08 -21.72
N TYR A 80 1.45 0.87 -21.23
CA TYR A 80 1.26 2.18 -21.85
C TYR A 80 1.88 3.23 -20.93
N ASN A 81 2.95 3.88 -21.37
CA ASN A 81 3.73 4.85 -20.58
C ASN A 81 4.15 4.33 -19.19
N GLY A 82 4.48 3.04 -19.09
CA GLY A 82 4.90 2.41 -17.82
C GLY A 82 3.75 1.94 -16.93
N VAL A 83 2.49 2.18 -17.31
CA VAL A 83 1.30 1.66 -16.61
C VAL A 83 0.81 0.39 -17.31
N ALA A 84 0.54 -0.68 -16.54
CA ALA A 84 0.02 -1.93 -17.10
C ALA A 84 -1.37 -1.70 -17.73
N ASP A 85 -1.52 -2.11 -19.00
CA ASP A 85 -2.79 -2.08 -19.72
C ASP A 85 -3.67 -3.25 -19.23
N PRO A 86 -4.74 -2.97 -18.46
CA PRO A 86 -5.53 -4.01 -17.84
C PRO A 86 -6.25 -4.91 -18.86
N ARG A 87 -6.43 -4.46 -20.11
CA ARG A 87 -7.10 -5.22 -21.18
C ARG A 87 -6.26 -6.39 -21.68
N THR A 88 -4.94 -6.33 -21.45
CA THR A 88 -3.99 -7.37 -21.86
C THR A 88 -3.69 -8.37 -20.75
N ILE A 89 -4.02 -8.00 -19.50
CA ILE A 89 -3.87 -8.88 -18.34
C ILE A 89 -4.96 -9.95 -18.38
N VAL A 90 -4.56 -11.23 -18.35
CA VAL A 90 -5.46 -12.34 -18.04
C VAL A 90 -5.60 -12.43 -16.52
N PRO A 91 -6.78 -12.15 -15.94
CA PRO A 91 -6.95 -12.12 -14.49
C PRO A 91 -7.30 -13.51 -13.96
N TYR A 92 -6.98 -13.76 -12.69
CA TYR A 92 -7.60 -14.81 -11.92
C TYR A 92 -9.07 -14.48 -11.67
N ILE A 93 -9.96 -15.46 -11.83
CA ILE A 93 -11.39 -15.27 -11.53
C ILE A 93 -11.64 -15.71 -10.10
N VAL A 94 -12.02 -14.77 -9.24
CA VAL A 94 -12.35 -15.07 -7.84
C VAL A 94 -13.65 -15.89 -7.78
N THR A 95 -13.68 -16.92 -6.95
CA THR A 95 -14.82 -17.86 -6.86
C THR A 95 -15.62 -17.70 -5.57
N GLU A 96 -14.99 -17.23 -4.49
CA GLU A 96 -15.61 -16.95 -3.21
C GLU A 96 -15.46 -15.46 -2.94
N ILE A 97 -16.59 -14.77 -2.78
CA ILE A 97 -16.66 -13.31 -2.75
C ILE A 97 -17.30 -12.85 -1.44
N ASP A 98 -16.46 -12.30 -0.59
CA ASP A 98 -16.82 -11.66 0.67
C ASP A 98 -16.19 -10.27 0.79
N ARG A 99 -16.38 -9.61 1.94
CA ARG A 99 -15.87 -8.25 2.19
C ARG A 99 -14.35 -8.15 2.13
N THR A 100 -13.61 -9.24 2.31
CA THR A 100 -12.14 -9.28 2.33
C THR A 100 -11.52 -9.69 0.99
N THR A 101 -12.33 -10.17 0.04
CA THR A 101 -11.87 -10.57 -1.29
C THR A 101 -11.14 -9.43 -2.00
N LEU A 102 -9.93 -9.74 -2.49
CA LEU A 102 -9.11 -8.83 -3.27
C LEU A 102 -9.59 -8.80 -4.72
N VAL A 103 -10.10 -7.66 -5.15
CA VAL A 103 -10.44 -7.37 -6.54
C VAL A 103 -9.56 -6.23 -7.02
N ASN A 104 -8.79 -6.48 -8.07
CA ASN A 104 -7.82 -5.53 -8.62
C ASN A 104 -7.48 -5.89 -10.08
N LYS A 105 -6.44 -5.30 -10.67
CA LYS A 105 -6.03 -5.57 -12.06
C LYS A 105 -5.81 -7.06 -12.36
N TYR A 106 -5.51 -7.88 -11.37
CA TYR A 106 -5.15 -9.29 -11.54
C TYR A 106 -6.21 -10.25 -11.01
N ASN A 107 -7.17 -9.76 -10.21
CA ASN A 107 -8.25 -10.55 -9.63
C ASN A 107 -9.59 -9.96 -10.06
N ALA A 108 -10.32 -10.73 -10.88
CA ALA A 108 -11.59 -10.31 -11.46
C ALA A 108 -12.76 -11.11 -10.91
N LEU A 109 -13.89 -10.44 -10.76
CA LEU A 109 -15.18 -11.02 -10.44
C LEU A 109 -15.65 -11.98 -11.57
N PRO A 110 -16.50 -12.97 -11.26
CA PRO A 110 -17.21 -13.77 -12.25
C PRO A 110 -17.98 -12.89 -13.24
N GLU A 111 -18.22 -13.43 -14.45
CA GLU A 111 -18.84 -12.69 -15.55
C GLU A 111 -20.27 -12.21 -15.23
N ASP A 112 -20.98 -12.97 -14.42
CA ASP A 112 -22.37 -12.82 -13.99
C ASP A 112 -22.52 -12.38 -12.53
N TYR A 113 -21.43 -11.95 -11.88
CA TYR A 113 -21.48 -11.50 -10.50
C TYR A 113 -22.36 -10.26 -10.33
N ALA A 114 -23.29 -10.33 -9.39
CA ALA A 114 -24.01 -9.21 -8.82
C ALA A 114 -24.33 -9.51 -7.34
N PRO A 115 -24.12 -8.57 -6.41
CA PRO A 115 -24.48 -8.78 -5.01
C PRO A 115 -26.01 -8.87 -4.84
N GLU A 116 -26.47 -9.86 -4.07
CA GLU A 116 -27.90 -10.13 -3.86
C GLU A 116 -28.51 -9.37 -2.66
N ASP A 117 -27.68 -8.73 -1.86
CA ASP A 117 -28.01 -8.13 -0.55
C ASP A 117 -27.68 -6.62 -0.50
N LEU A 118 -27.85 -5.92 -1.62
CA LEU A 118 -27.70 -4.47 -1.68
C LEU A 118 -28.79 -3.77 -0.87
N GLU A 119 -28.38 -2.80 -0.06
CA GLU A 119 -29.26 -1.91 0.70
C GLU A 119 -28.93 -0.45 0.41
N GLU A 120 -29.95 0.41 0.48
CA GLU A 120 -29.77 1.85 0.31
C GLU A 120 -28.93 2.44 1.44
N ILE A 121 -28.04 3.37 1.09
CA ILE A 121 -27.20 4.11 2.02
C ILE A 121 -27.63 5.57 2.15
N TYR A 122 -27.23 6.22 3.24
CA TYR A 122 -27.29 7.66 3.37
C TYR A 122 -26.33 8.32 2.39
N THR A 123 -26.86 9.22 1.59
CA THR A 123 -26.15 9.86 0.49
C THR A 123 -26.86 11.17 0.09
N ASN A 124 -26.14 12.02 -0.64
CA ASN A 124 -26.68 13.17 -1.38
C ASN A 124 -27.09 12.82 -2.82
N LEU A 125 -26.81 11.60 -3.29
CA LEU A 125 -27.27 11.09 -4.58
C LEU A 125 -28.77 10.80 -4.54
N ASP A 126 -29.40 10.65 -5.72
CA ASP A 126 -30.80 10.20 -5.80
C ASP A 126 -30.97 8.83 -5.12
N GLN A 127 -30.03 7.91 -5.38
CA GLN A 127 -29.90 6.63 -4.69
C GLN A 127 -28.42 6.23 -4.64
N GLY A 128 -28.05 5.48 -3.60
CA GLY A 128 -26.74 4.84 -3.46
C GLY A 128 -26.91 3.53 -2.73
N PHE A 129 -26.08 2.54 -3.05
CA PHE A 129 -26.19 1.19 -2.50
C PHE A 129 -24.84 0.63 -2.09
N LEU A 130 -24.83 -0.15 -1.02
CA LEU A 130 -23.74 -1.03 -0.60
C LEU A 130 -24.34 -2.37 -0.20
N ARG A 131 -23.53 -3.42 -0.07
CA ARG A 131 -24.00 -4.68 0.56
C ARG A 131 -24.42 -4.41 2.01
N ALA A 132 -25.44 -5.11 2.49
CA ALA A 132 -26.14 -4.82 3.75
C ALA A 132 -25.21 -4.53 4.95
N GLU A 133 -24.15 -5.33 5.15
CA GLU A 133 -23.18 -5.13 6.23
C GLU A 133 -22.46 -3.77 6.12
N ALA A 134 -21.98 -3.44 4.91
CA ALA A 134 -21.32 -2.18 4.61
C ALA A 134 -22.28 -1.00 4.61
N ALA A 135 -23.52 -1.19 4.13
CA ALA A 135 -24.55 -0.16 4.15
C ALA A 135 -24.89 0.28 5.58
N LYS A 136 -25.05 -0.69 6.49
CA LYS A 136 -25.25 -0.41 7.92
C LYS A 136 -24.07 0.37 8.50
N ALA A 137 -22.85 -0.10 8.27
CA ALA A 137 -21.65 0.55 8.79
C ALA A 137 -21.46 1.97 8.23
N TRP A 138 -21.73 2.15 6.94
CA TRP A 138 -21.70 3.46 6.29
C TRP A 138 -22.73 4.41 6.91
N ASN A 139 -23.96 3.96 7.14
CA ASN A 139 -25.00 4.80 7.73
C ASN A 139 -24.64 5.25 9.15
N GLU A 140 -24.03 4.37 9.96
CA GLU A 140 -23.52 4.72 11.29
C GLU A 140 -22.38 5.78 11.20
N LEU A 141 -21.44 5.61 10.26
CA LEU A 141 -20.36 6.59 10.00
C LEU A 141 -20.91 7.93 9.51
N PHE A 142 -21.91 7.90 8.63
CA PHE A 142 -22.57 9.08 8.08
C PHE A 142 -23.30 9.88 9.17
N GLU A 143 -24.01 9.19 10.06
CA GLU A 143 -24.65 9.82 11.21
C GLU A 143 -23.65 10.42 12.18
N LYS A 144 -22.53 9.73 12.42
CA LYS A 144 -21.41 10.25 13.21
C LYS A 144 -20.89 11.55 12.61
N ALA A 145 -20.63 11.59 11.30
CA ALA A 145 -20.21 12.81 10.59
C ALA A 145 -21.21 13.95 10.78
N ARG A 146 -22.50 13.68 10.54
CA ARG A 146 -23.58 14.66 10.72
C ARG A 146 -23.65 15.19 12.15
N SER A 147 -23.45 14.34 13.15
CA SER A 147 -23.46 14.74 14.56
C SER A 147 -22.32 15.70 14.93
N GLU A 148 -21.22 15.68 14.16
CA GLU A 148 -20.08 16.57 14.30
C GLU A 148 -20.14 17.78 13.35
N GLY A 149 -21.26 17.94 12.63
CA GLY A 149 -21.45 19.02 11.67
C GLY A 149 -20.69 18.84 10.36
N ILE A 150 -20.23 17.62 10.07
CA ILE A 150 -19.57 17.23 8.81
C ILE A 150 -20.62 16.64 7.87
N GLU A 151 -20.72 17.23 6.66
CA GLU A 151 -21.55 16.71 5.58
C GLU A 151 -20.67 15.92 4.60
N LEU A 152 -20.81 14.59 4.63
CA LEU A 152 -20.18 13.70 3.64
C LEU A 152 -20.93 13.80 2.31
N VAL A 153 -20.17 13.95 1.22
CA VAL A 153 -20.70 13.98 -0.14
C VAL A 153 -20.25 12.71 -0.85
N VAL A 154 -21.20 11.84 -1.16
CA VAL A 154 -20.98 10.61 -1.94
C VAL A 154 -21.08 10.94 -3.43
N LEU A 155 -20.12 10.42 -4.19
CA LEU A 155 -20.05 10.55 -5.64
C LEU A 155 -20.29 9.23 -6.35
N SER A 156 -19.91 8.12 -5.70
CA SER A 156 -20.17 6.79 -6.21
C SER A 156 -20.29 5.77 -5.08
N SER A 157 -21.05 4.72 -5.35
CA SER A 157 -21.25 3.57 -4.46
C SER A 157 -21.27 2.31 -5.31
N TYR A 158 -22.10 1.31 -5.03
CA TYR A 158 -22.27 0.17 -5.94
C TYR A 158 -22.49 0.63 -7.39
N ARG A 159 -21.77 -0.03 -8.31
CA ARG A 159 -21.83 0.18 -9.76
C ARG A 159 -21.93 -1.18 -10.43
N SER A 160 -22.86 -1.36 -11.36
CA SER A 160 -22.92 -2.63 -12.08
C SER A 160 -21.71 -2.79 -13.01
N LYS A 161 -21.42 -4.02 -13.43
CA LYS A 161 -20.39 -4.29 -14.45
C LYS A 161 -20.59 -3.46 -15.73
N TYR A 162 -21.84 -3.30 -16.18
CA TYR A 162 -22.15 -2.56 -17.40
C TYR A 162 -21.84 -1.07 -17.24
N ASP A 163 -22.21 -0.49 -16.09
CA ASP A 163 -21.89 0.90 -15.79
C ASP A 163 -20.36 1.09 -15.64
N GLN A 164 -19.65 0.09 -15.09
CA GLN A 164 -18.18 0.10 -15.02
C GLN A 164 -17.55 0.03 -16.42
N GLU A 165 -18.12 -0.74 -17.34
CA GLU A 165 -17.67 -0.83 -18.73
C GLU A 165 -17.83 0.48 -19.48
N ASP A 166 -18.99 1.11 -19.35
CA ASP A 166 -19.22 2.44 -19.93
C ASP A 166 -18.25 3.47 -19.34
N LEU A 167 -18.05 3.47 -18.02
CA LEU A 167 -17.12 4.39 -17.34
C LEU A 167 -15.68 4.18 -17.80
N PHE A 168 -15.20 2.93 -17.82
CA PHE A 168 -13.84 2.59 -18.25
C PHE A 168 -13.61 3.00 -19.69
N ASN A 169 -14.54 2.67 -20.59
CA ASN A 169 -14.42 3.01 -22.01
C ASN A 169 -14.39 4.52 -22.22
N ASN A 170 -15.24 5.29 -21.52
CA ASN A 170 -15.25 6.75 -21.61
C ASN A 170 -13.88 7.34 -21.23
N TYR A 171 -13.32 6.96 -20.08
CA TYR A 171 -11.98 7.42 -19.69
C TYR A 171 -10.91 6.94 -20.66
N PHE A 172 -10.97 5.68 -21.11
CA PHE A 172 -9.98 5.12 -22.04
C PHE A 172 -9.96 5.86 -23.39
N TYR A 173 -11.12 6.29 -23.90
CA TYR A 173 -11.20 7.07 -25.13
C TYR A 173 -10.65 8.50 -24.98
N GLU A 174 -10.74 9.07 -23.78
CA GLU A 174 -10.21 10.41 -23.49
C GLU A 174 -8.71 10.38 -23.20
N ASP A 175 -8.28 9.51 -22.28
CA ASP A 175 -6.91 9.35 -21.82
C ASP A 175 -6.67 7.90 -21.34
N PRO A 176 -6.04 7.06 -22.18
CA PRO A 176 -5.72 5.68 -21.83
C PRO A 176 -4.87 5.53 -20.57
N GLU A 177 -3.88 6.39 -20.36
CA GLU A 177 -2.99 6.31 -19.21
C GLU A 177 -3.76 6.60 -17.92
N TRP A 178 -4.57 7.66 -17.95
CA TRP A 178 -5.45 7.99 -16.84
C TRP A 178 -6.45 6.88 -16.54
N ALA A 179 -7.08 6.32 -17.58
CA ALA A 179 -8.01 5.20 -17.42
C ALA A 179 -7.35 4.01 -16.74
N PHE A 180 -6.10 3.68 -17.10
CA PHE A 180 -5.38 2.55 -16.51
C PHE A 180 -4.95 2.81 -15.07
N LEU A 181 -4.83 4.07 -14.65
CA LEU A 181 -4.45 4.44 -13.28
C LEU A 181 -5.64 4.62 -12.34
N TYR A 182 -6.79 5.08 -12.83
CA TYR A 182 -7.90 5.55 -11.99
C TYR A 182 -9.27 4.97 -12.36
N SER A 183 -9.34 4.10 -13.37
CA SER A 183 -10.58 3.41 -13.73
C SER A 183 -10.35 1.92 -13.84
N ALA A 184 -10.90 1.18 -12.89
CA ALA A 184 -10.83 -0.27 -12.93
C ALA A 184 -11.49 -0.82 -14.20
N HIS A 185 -10.81 -1.77 -14.85
CA HIS A 185 -11.42 -2.52 -15.95
C HIS A 185 -12.67 -3.28 -15.44
N PRO A 186 -13.73 -3.47 -16.25
CA PRO A 186 -14.91 -4.24 -15.83
C PRO A 186 -14.56 -5.58 -15.21
N ARG A 187 -15.29 -5.93 -14.15
CA ARG A 187 -15.09 -7.06 -13.23
C ARG A 187 -13.90 -6.90 -12.30
N ARG A 188 -13.14 -5.81 -12.38
CA ARG A 188 -11.95 -5.54 -11.55
C ARG A 188 -12.14 -4.31 -10.66
N SER A 189 -13.36 -3.80 -10.59
CA SER A 189 -13.74 -2.67 -9.74
C SER A 189 -14.31 -3.15 -8.42
N GLU A 190 -13.86 -2.57 -7.32
CA GLU A 190 -14.45 -2.83 -6.00
C GLU A 190 -15.87 -2.26 -5.86
N HIS A 191 -16.26 -1.28 -6.69
CA HIS A 191 -17.65 -0.79 -6.74
C HIS A 191 -18.62 -1.89 -7.21
N GLU A 192 -18.16 -2.79 -8.09
CA GLU A 192 -18.96 -3.93 -8.53
C GLU A 192 -19.22 -4.90 -7.38
N MET A 193 -18.33 -4.96 -6.37
CA MET A 193 -18.54 -5.77 -5.18
C MET A 193 -19.63 -5.25 -4.25
N GLY A 194 -19.98 -3.96 -4.34
CA GLY A 194 -20.88 -3.29 -3.39
C GLY A 194 -20.25 -2.99 -2.03
N TYR A 195 -18.91 -2.95 -1.95
CA TYR A 195 -18.16 -2.64 -0.73
C TYR A 195 -17.36 -1.32 -0.82
N ALA A 196 -17.43 -0.60 -1.94
CA ALA A 196 -16.69 0.63 -2.16
C ALA A 196 -17.60 1.85 -2.26
N VAL A 197 -17.13 2.98 -1.73
CA VAL A 197 -17.78 4.28 -1.80
C VAL A 197 -16.76 5.38 -2.08
N ASP A 198 -17.11 6.27 -3.00
CA ASP A 198 -16.31 7.45 -3.32
C ASP A 198 -16.89 8.66 -2.60
N VAL A 199 -16.05 9.34 -1.82
CA VAL A 199 -16.44 10.49 -1.00
C VAL A 199 -15.63 11.72 -1.40
N GLY A 200 -16.31 12.84 -1.57
CA GLY A 200 -15.69 14.08 -2.01
C GLY A 200 -16.30 15.31 -1.34
N TYR A 201 -16.19 16.45 -2.01
CA TYR A 201 -16.86 17.68 -1.65
C TYR A 201 -17.23 18.46 -2.90
N ASN A 202 -18.24 19.34 -2.81
CA ASN A 202 -18.72 20.15 -3.94
C ASN A 202 -19.07 19.33 -5.20
N ASN A 203 -19.51 18.07 -5.03
CA ASN A 203 -19.76 17.11 -6.10
C ASN A 203 -18.56 16.87 -7.03
N TYR A 204 -17.34 16.84 -6.47
CA TYR A 204 -16.12 16.49 -7.17
C TYR A 204 -15.27 15.51 -6.33
N LEU A 205 -14.37 14.77 -7.00
CA LEU A 205 -13.37 13.87 -6.41
C LEU A 205 -11.98 14.53 -6.50
N PRO A 206 -11.54 15.21 -5.45
CA PRO A 206 -10.29 15.96 -5.45
C PRO A 206 -9.13 15.14 -4.90
N ASN A 207 -7.93 15.32 -5.45
CA ASN A 207 -6.70 14.74 -4.90
C ASN A 207 -6.40 15.25 -3.47
N ASP A 208 -6.93 16.42 -3.09
CA ASP A 208 -6.77 17.02 -1.76
C ASP A 208 -7.96 16.73 -0.81
N PHE A 209 -8.81 15.72 -1.10
CA PHE A 209 -9.93 15.37 -0.22
C PHE A 209 -9.48 15.19 1.24
N TYR A 210 -8.36 14.52 1.48
CA TYR A 210 -7.80 14.28 2.82
C TYR A 210 -7.43 15.53 3.61
N SER A 211 -7.29 16.67 2.94
CA SER A 211 -7.04 17.98 3.58
C SER A 211 -8.33 18.76 3.88
N SER A 212 -9.47 18.31 3.35
CA SER A 212 -10.79 18.91 3.61
C SER A 212 -11.33 18.49 4.99
N PRO A 213 -12.32 19.20 5.56
CA PRO A 213 -13.00 18.77 6.78
C PRO A 213 -13.60 17.36 6.68
N GLN A 214 -14.19 17.02 5.53
CA GLN A 214 -14.73 15.68 5.25
C GLN A 214 -13.63 14.62 5.23
N GLY A 215 -12.52 14.88 4.54
CA GLY A 215 -11.43 13.90 4.46
C GLY A 215 -10.67 13.72 5.77
N ILE A 216 -10.51 14.78 6.56
CA ILE A 216 -9.98 14.68 7.94
C ILE A 216 -10.90 13.79 8.77
N PHE A 217 -12.21 14.03 8.73
CA PHE A 217 -13.17 13.18 9.43
C PHE A 217 -13.08 11.71 8.99
N MET A 218 -13.03 11.45 7.68
CA MET A 218 -12.93 10.10 7.14
C MET A 218 -11.62 9.42 7.56
N ARG A 219 -10.48 10.10 7.47
CA ARG A 219 -9.19 9.57 7.92
C ARG A 219 -9.21 9.20 9.40
N ASP A 220 -9.86 10.00 10.22
CA ASP A 220 -9.81 9.83 11.67
C ASP A 220 -10.88 8.83 12.19
N ASN A 221 -11.88 8.44 11.36
CA ASN A 221 -13.01 7.61 11.81
C ASN A 221 -13.32 6.40 10.91
N ALA A 222 -12.90 6.34 9.65
CA ALA A 222 -13.36 5.33 8.70
C ALA A 222 -13.12 3.88 9.18
N SER A 223 -11.95 3.60 9.76
CA SER A 223 -11.56 2.28 10.24
C SER A 223 -12.40 1.79 11.42
N ASP A 224 -12.87 2.70 12.29
CA ASP A 224 -13.82 2.40 13.39
C ASP A 224 -15.15 1.83 12.89
N TYR A 225 -15.49 2.13 11.64
CA TYR A 225 -16.67 1.63 10.94
C TYR A 225 -16.32 0.58 9.88
N GLY A 226 -15.07 0.15 9.77
CA GLY A 226 -14.67 -0.94 8.89
C GLY A 226 -14.31 -0.52 7.47
N PHE A 227 -14.10 0.78 7.22
CA PHE A 227 -13.64 1.30 5.94
C PHE A 227 -12.16 1.66 5.99
N ILE A 228 -11.44 1.42 4.89
CA ILE A 228 -10.06 1.86 4.69
C ILE A 228 -9.95 2.81 3.50
N LEU A 229 -8.91 3.65 3.47
CA LEU A 229 -8.46 4.25 2.23
C LEU A 229 -7.83 3.17 1.35
N ARG A 230 -8.44 2.87 0.21
CA ARG A 230 -8.02 1.72 -0.58
C ARG A 230 -6.72 1.94 -1.34
N TYR A 231 -6.57 3.13 -1.92
CA TYR A 231 -5.46 3.50 -2.78
C TYR A 231 -4.69 4.66 -2.14
N GLN A 232 -3.68 4.30 -1.34
CA GLN A 232 -2.87 5.22 -0.55
C GLN A 232 -1.75 5.85 -1.38
N GLU A 233 -1.32 7.06 -0.99
CA GLU A 233 -0.21 7.76 -1.63
C GLU A 233 1.09 6.98 -1.44
N GLY A 234 1.87 6.79 -2.51
CA GLY A 234 3.13 6.06 -2.47
C GLY A 234 2.99 4.53 -2.52
N LYS A 235 1.76 4.00 -2.56
CA LYS A 235 1.47 2.55 -2.65
C LYS A 235 0.99 2.13 -4.04
N GLU A 236 1.14 2.99 -5.05
CA GLU A 236 0.68 2.75 -6.43
C GLU A 236 1.39 1.55 -7.07
N HIS A 237 2.66 1.35 -6.73
CA HIS A 237 3.47 0.20 -7.13
C HIS A 237 3.06 -1.11 -6.46
N ILE A 238 2.08 -1.08 -5.55
CA ILE A 238 1.53 -2.28 -4.88
C ILE A 238 0.10 -2.51 -5.38
N THR A 239 -0.75 -1.50 -5.31
CA THR A 239 -2.17 -1.59 -5.70
C THR A 239 -2.36 -1.64 -7.22
N GLY A 240 -1.41 -1.07 -7.96
CA GLY A 240 -1.51 -0.86 -9.39
C GLY A 240 -2.42 0.30 -9.79
N TYR A 241 -2.97 1.07 -8.84
CA TYR A 241 -3.81 2.25 -9.08
C TYR A 241 -3.13 3.51 -8.55
N GLY A 242 -3.48 4.66 -9.12
CA GLY A 242 -3.02 5.96 -8.62
C GLY A 242 -3.55 6.25 -7.22
N TYR A 243 -2.99 7.26 -6.55
CA TYR A 243 -3.52 7.73 -5.27
C TYR A 243 -4.96 8.24 -5.44
N GLU A 244 -5.89 7.68 -4.67
CA GLU A 244 -7.29 8.11 -4.66
C GLU A 244 -7.71 8.44 -3.25
N SER A 245 -7.54 9.72 -2.88
CA SER A 245 -7.90 10.21 -1.55
C SER A 245 -9.39 10.04 -1.20
N TRP A 246 -10.25 9.70 -2.16
CA TRP A 246 -11.70 9.61 -2.02
C TRP A 246 -12.26 8.19 -1.93
N HIS A 247 -11.51 7.14 -2.33
CA HIS A 247 -12.04 5.79 -2.48
C HIS A 247 -11.90 5.01 -1.17
N PHE A 248 -13.04 4.66 -0.56
CA PHE A 248 -13.09 3.91 0.69
C PHE A 248 -13.66 2.50 0.47
N ARG A 249 -12.93 1.50 0.94
CA ARG A 249 -13.29 0.07 0.85
C ARG A 249 -13.70 -0.49 2.21
N TYR A 250 -14.88 -1.09 2.29
CA TYR A 250 -15.34 -1.82 3.46
C TYR A 250 -14.68 -3.22 3.55
N LEU A 251 -14.09 -3.52 4.71
CA LEU A 251 -13.45 -4.79 5.06
C LEU A 251 -13.96 -5.39 6.39
N GLY A 252 -14.81 -4.65 7.11
CA GLY A 252 -15.16 -4.93 8.50
C GLY A 252 -14.18 -4.30 9.49
N LYS A 253 -14.64 -4.08 10.72
CA LYS A 253 -13.94 -3.24 11.72
C LYS A 253 -12.57 -3.78 12.12
N GLU A 254 -12.46 -5.09 12.32
CA GLU A 254 -11.21 -5.72 12.79
C GLU A 254 -10.10 -5.55 11.75
N LEU A 255 -10.34 -6.02 10.51
CA LEU A 255 -9.36 -5.93 9.44
C LEU A 255 -9.06 -4.47 9.07
N ALA A 256 -10.07 -3.59 8.98
CA ALA A 256 -9.82 -2.18 8.64
C ALA A 256 -8.89 -1.48 9.65
N LYS A 257 -9.10 -1.73 10.95
CA LYS A 257 -8.22 -1.22 12.01
C LYS A 257 -6.82 -1.82 11.97
N GLU A 258 -6.72 -3.11 11.65
CA GLU A 258 -5.44 -3.77 11.51
C GLU A 258 -4.61 -3.15 10.37
N LEU A 259 -5.21 -2.98 9.19
CA LEU A 259 -4.53 -2.40 8.03
C LEU A 259 -4.12 -0.95 8.27
N GLU A 260 -5.00 -0.16 8.89
CA GLU A 260 -4.68 1.23 9.27
C GLU A 260 -3.54 1.29 10.28
N ALA A 261 -3.58 0.48 11.34
CA ALA A 261 -2.54 0.46 12.38
C ALA A 261 -1.16 0.03 11.84
N ARG A 262 -1.15 -0.81 10.80
CA ARG A 262 0.07 -1.31 10.15
C ARG A 262 0.51 -0.45 8.96
N ASP A 263 -0.29 0.52 8.51
CA ASP A 263 -0.05 1.34 7.31
C ASP A 263 0.22 0.49 6.04
N ILE A 264 -0.66 -0.48 5.82
CA ILE A 264 -0.55 -1.43 4.69
C ILE A 264 -1.82 -1.46 3.83
N THR A 265 -1.64 -1.90 2.58
CA THR A 265 -2.74 -2.16 1.64
C THR A 265 -3.35 -3.54 1.84
N LEU A 266 -4.49 -3.79 1.18
CA LEU A 266 -5.09 -5.12 1.13
C LEU A 266 -4.19 -6.13 0.38
N GLU A 267 -3.45 -5.69 -0.62
CA GLU A 267 -2.43 -6.50 -1.29
C GLU A 267 -1.31 -6.93 -0.32
N GLU A 268 -0.74 -5.97 0.43
CA GLU A 268 0.31 -6.25 1.42
C GLU A 268 -0.17 -7.20 2.52
N TYR A 269 -1.44 -7.10 2.95
CA TYR A 269 -2.05 -8.04 3.90
C TYR A 269 -2.03 -9.48 3.39
N TYR A 270 -2.27 -9.69 2.09
CA TYR A 270 -2.17 -11.00 1.46
C TYR A 270 -0.75 -11.37 1.00
N GLY A 271 0.25 -10.54 1.31
CA GLY A 271 1.65 -10.77 0.95
C GLY A 271 1.91 -10.62 -0.56
N LEU A 272 1.16 -9.75 -1.24
CA LEU A 272 1.25 -9.53 -2.68
C LEU A 272 1.83 -8.13 -2.96
N LEU A 273 2.82 -8.07 -3.85
CA LEU A 273 3.34 -6.83 -4.45
C LEU A 273 2.90 -6.74 -5.91
N ALA A 274 2.85 -5.54 -6.52
CA ALA A 274 2.51 -5.48 -7.95
C ALA A 274 3.55 -6.22 -8.82
N SER A 275 4.81 -6.26 -8.36
CA SER A 275 5.90 -7.03 -8.96
C SER A 275 5.69 -8.55 -8.90
N ASP A 276 4.95 -9.06 -7.91
CA ASP A 276 4.63 -10.49 -7.83
C ASP A 276 3.69 -10.93 -8.96
N TYR A 277 3.07 -9.96 -9.64
CA TYR A 277 2.22 -10.19 -10.81
C TYR A 277 2.93 -9.91 -12.15
N MET A 278 4.23 -9.57 -12.14
CA MET A 278 5.00 -9.36 -13.36
C MET A 278 5.63 -10.67 -13.83
N ASP A 279 5.10 -11.21 -14.93
CA ASP A 279 5.73 -12.32 -15.63
C ASP A 279 6.88 -11.81 -16.52
N LEU A 280 8.09 -12.31 -16.28
CA LEU A 280 9.24 -12.15 -17.19
C LEU A 280 9.35 -13.32 -18.18
N GLU A 281 8.57 -14.40 -18.01
CA GLU A 281 8.52 -15.48 -18.99
C GLU A 281 7.96 -14.96 -20.32
N GLY A 282 8.77 -15.07 -21.37
CA GLY A 282 8.41 -14.60 -22.72
C GLY A 282 8.77 -13.15 -23.02
N LYS A 283 9.36 -12.38 -22.09
CA LYS A 283 10.03 -11.12 -22.44
C LYS A 283 11.40 -11.40 -23.03
N ASP A 284 11.67 -10.82 -24.20
CA ASP A 284 12.99 -10.89 -24.83
C ASP A 284 14.03 -10.16 -23.97
N VAL A 285 15.16 -10.82 -23.72
CA VAL A 285 16.32 -10.19 -23.09
C VAL A 285 16.84 -9.10 -24.02
N LYS A 286 16.77 -7.84 -23.58
CA LYS A 286 17.24 -6.68 -24.36
C LYS A 286 18.77 -6.55 -24.32
N GLY A 287 19.41 -7.13 -23.33
CA GLY A 287 20.86 -7.23 -23.21
C GLY A 287 21.30 -7.64 -21.82
N GLN A 288 22.59 -7.48 -21.56
CA GLN A 288 23.20 -7.74 -20.26
C GLN A 288 23.76 -6.46 -19.66
N ILE A 289 23.60 -6.30 -18.36
CA ILE A 289 24.24 -5.24 -17.58
C ILE A 289 25.17 -5.83 -16.54
N ILE A 290 26.30 -5.17 -16.34
CA ILE A 290 27.30 -5.52 -15.32
C ILE A 290 27.24 -4.45 -14.26
N VAL A 291 27.16 -4.86 -13.00
CA VAL A 291 27.21 -3.96 -11.86
C VAL A 291 28.61 -3.37 -11.73
N ASP A 292 28.72 -2.05 -11.86
CA ASP A 292 30.00 -1.33 -11.82
C ASP A 292 30.34 -0.74 -10.45
N GLY A 293 29.33 -0.52 -9.60
CA GLY A 293 29.47 -0.11 -8.20
C GLY A 293 29.85 -1.27 -7.26
N GLU A 294 30.50 -0.97 -6.13
CA GLU A 294 30.91 -1.96 -5.12
C GLU A 294 29.74 -2.82 -4.63
N TYR A 295 28.61 -2.15 -4.37
CA TYR A 295 27.32 -2.75 -4.07
C TYR A 295 26.21 -1.81 -4.55
N VAL A 296 25.24 -2.34 -5.29
CA VAL A 296 24.09 -1.59 -5.82
C VAL A 296 22.81 -2.18 -5.24
N ASN A 297 21.95 -1.32 -4.69
CA ASN A 297 20.62 -1.74 -4.25
C ASN A 297 19.74 -2.02 -5.47
N VAL A 298 19.13 -3.20 -5.52
CA VAL A 298 18.06 -3.50 -6.46
C VAL A 298 16.75 -3.14 -5.79
N ARG A 299 15.91 -2.40 -6.51
CA ARG A 299 14.69 -1.79 -5.97
C ARG A 299 13.49 -2.24 -6.76
N GLU A 300 12.29 -2.03 -6.22
CA GLU A 300 11.03 -2.41 -6.88
C GLU A 300 10.69 -1.53 -8.10
N GLY A 301 11.44 -0.44 -8.31
CA GLY A 301 11.19 0.48 -9.41
C GLY A 301 12.34 1.46 -9.69
N PRO A 302 12.19 2.28 -10.74
CA PRO A 302 13.27 3.08 -11.31
C PRO A 302 13.50 4.40 -10.56
N SER A 303 13.65 4.36 -9.24
CA SER A 303 14.01 5.51 -8.39
C SER A 303 14.63 5.04 -7.07
N THR A 304 15.42 5.91 -6.43
CA THR A 304 15.96 5.66 -5.09
C THR A 304 14.89 5.67 -3.98
N ASP A 305 13.69 6.13 -4.29
CA ASP A 305 12.57 6.17 -3.35
C ASP A 305 11.87 4.81 -3.21
N TYR A 306 12.06 3.89 -4.18
CA TYR A 306 11.50 2.54 -4.12
C TYR A 306 12.20 1.68 -3.07
N ARG A 307 11.46 0.74 -2.48
CA ARG A 307 11.98 -0.22 -1.50
C ARG A 307 13.12 -1.04 -2.09
N ILE A 308 14.13 -1.31 -1.26
CA ILE A 308 15.23 -2.21 -1.59
C ILE A 308 14.71 -3.66 -1.45
N ILE A 309 14.75 -4.41 -2.54
CA ILE A 309 14.34 -5.83 -2.59
C ILE A 309 15.52 -6.78 -2.74
N GLY A 310 16.70 -6.23 -3.00
CA GLY A 310 17.91 -7.00 -3.06
C GLY A 310 19.12 -6.10 -3.22
N GLY A 311 20.26 -6.73 -3.43
CA GLY A 311 21.45 -6.03 -3.82
C GLY A 311 22.26 -6.86 -4.76
N ALA A 312 23.14 -6.17 -5.48
CA ALA A 312 24.03 -6.76 -6.42
C ALA A 312 25.45 -6.24 -6.18
N ASN A 313 26.41 -7.16 -6.18
CA ASN A 313 27.82 -6.86 -5.95
C ASN A 313 28.50 -6.48 -7.26
N GLN A 314 29.61 -5.74 -7.15
CA GLN A 314 30.43 -5.40 -8.29
C GLN A 314 30.79 -6.62 -9.14
N GLY A 315 30.60 -6.50 -10.45
CA GLY A 315 30.91 -7.54 -11.43
C GLY A 315 29.82 -8.58 -11.61
N GLU A 316 28.74 -8.57 -10.82
CA GLU A 316 27.57 -9.39 -11.11
C GLU A 316 26.90 -8.93 -12.41
N VAL A 317 26.38 -9.90 -13.16
CA VAL A 317 25.81 -9.70 -14.49
C VAL A 317 24.35 -10.09 -14.47
N PHE A 318 23.49 -9.20 -14.95
CA PHE A 318 22.05 -9.41 -15.06
C PHE A 318 21.61 -9.30 -16.51
N ASP A 319 20.74 -10.21 -16.93
CA ASP A 319 19.91 -9.96 -18.11
C ASP A 319 18.92 -8.84 -17.75
N PHE A 320 18.77 -7.86 -18.63
CA PHE A 320 17.77 -6.81 -18.48
C PHE A 320 16.71 -6.89 -19.58
N TYR A 321 15.49 -6.58 -19.18
CA TYR A 321 14.28 -6.70 -20.00
C TYR A 321 13.73 -5.32 -20.41
N ASP A 322 14.06 -4.28 -19.64
CA ASP A 322 13.76 -2.89 -19.99
C ASP A 322 14.71 -1.91 -19.30
N SER A 323 14.66 -0.64 -19.71
CA SER A 323 15.40 0.44 -19.06
C SER A 323 14.64 1.76 -19.07
N LEU A 324 14.70 2.50 -17.97
CA LEU A 324 14.13 3.84 -17.85
C LEU A 324 15.08 4.75 -17.07
N ASP A 325 15.51 5.87 -17.67
CA ASP A 325 16.30 6.92 -17.02
C ASP A 325 17.52 6.42 -16.20
N GLY A 326 18.20 5.40 -16.72
CA GLY A 326 19.39 4.79 -16.09
C GLY A 326 19.10 3.65 -15.12
N TRP A 327 17.83 3.30 -14.92
CA TRP A 327 17.40 2.09 -14.23
C TRP A 327 17.17 0.96 -15.23
N TYR A 328 17.40 -0.28 -14.78
CA TYR A 328 17.30 -1.48 -15.60
C TYR A 328 16.42 -2.50 -14.91
N LEU A 329 15.38 -2.97 -15.61
CA LEU A 329 14.51 -4.03 -15.14
C LEU A 329 15.24 -5.37 -15.25
N VAL A 330 15.57 -5.98 -14.12
CA VAL A 330 16.34 -7.23 -14.01
C VAL A 330 15.55 -8.30 -13.27
N SER A 331 15.91 -9.57 -13.47
CA SER A 331 15.35 -10.69 -12.69
C SER A 331 16.25 -11.01 -11.50
N LEU A 332 15.68 -11.07 -10.30
CA LEU A 332 16.31 -11.59 -9.11
C LEU A 332 15.86 -13.04 -8.87
N ASN A 333 16.82 -13.96 -8.84
CA ASN A 333 16.62 -15.39 -8.53
C ASN A 333 15.45 -16.06 -9.29
N GLY A 334 15.17 -15.59 -10.51
CA GLY A 334 14.15 -16.15 -11.40
C GLY A 334 12.70 -15.96 -10.99
N LYS A 335 12.38 -15.10 -9.99
CA LYS A 335 11.01 -14.95 -9.48
C LYS A 335 10.55 -13.54 -9.07
N SER A 336 11.47 -12.57 -8.98
CA SER A 336 11.11 -11.19 -8.62
C SER A 336 11.80 -10.24 -9.58
N SER A 337 11.07 -9.27 -10.13
CA SER A 337 11.65 -8.23 -10.99
C SER A 337 11.89 -6.94 -10.19
N GLY A 338 13.00 -6.26 -10.46
CA GLY A 338 13.36 -4.95 -9.91
C GLY A 338 14.05 -4.07 -10.92
#